data_AF-A0AAQ4NZE4-F1
#
_entry.id   AF-A0AAQ4NZE4-F1
#
_cell.length_a   1.000
_cell.length_b   1.000
_cell.length_c   1.000
_cell.angle_alpha   90.00
_cell.angle_beta   90.00
_cell.angle_gamma   90.00
#
_symmetry.space_group_name_H-M   'P 1'
#
loop_
_entity.id
_entity.type
_entity.pdbx_description
1 polymer ?
#
loop_
_entity_poly.entity_id
_entity_poly.type
_entity_poly.pdbx_seq_one_letter_code
_entity_poly.pdbx_strand_id
1 'polypeptide(L)'
;MFACGRVVFLVVVTFLRTVQASTDAVPCVAMETCLLPCRFSPGGDLVVHWIQEKTKHNVHSFYHDRNQLGAQDPSFRGRTALFQDQIAGGNASLRLTGVTIQDQGLYKCYTGTNERTMEVFILLQVNAPVRRVDIQQAEDSITCSSEGIYPLPGLTWSTRPPSNRSLWSPTVQQTAQQLFSISSSVPNPAADLDYICTVSGGGTNRTATWARPTSISGSESGTTIPCASLPAPHTSLTWRFNHSHTILKQNGSSYKVSDGWTQHVEISPESTDLTLKDLSSAQEGIYTCELSNSEETYVANTFLRVQTSPGSGSNAAAGIAAGVVGAVGAVYASPCGLSLHLHQKQEKEKGKGKGTGTGNHGFARGERIHEQRKGGQSSGDAAGRRGRRNAGGK
;
A
#
# COMPACT_ATOMS: atom_id res chain seq x y z
N MET A 1 83.09 38.23 29.71
CA MET A 1 82.10 37.13 29.63
C MET A 1 80.75 37.71 29.97
N PHE A 2 79.78 37.69 29.06
CA PHE A 2 78.32 37.53 29.29
C PHE A 2 77.66 37.62 27.90
N ALA A 3 77.38 36.47 27.30
CA ALA A 3 76.62 36.37 26.06
C ALA A 3 75.12 36.46 26.41
N CYS A 4 74.44 37.45 25.84
CA CYS A 4 73.00 37.63 25.96
C CYS A 4 72.30 36.62 25.02
N GLY A 5 71.89 35.48 25.56
CA GLY A 5 71.13 34.47 24.82
C GLY A 5 69.68 34.89 24.66
N ARG A 6 69.24 35.12 23.41
CA ARG A 6 67.82 35.31 23.08
C ARG A 6 67.08 33.98 23.24
N VAL A 7 66.16 33.91 24.19
CA VAL A 7 65.21 32.80 24.31
C VAL A 7 64.13 32.99 23.26
N VAL A 8 64.05 32.07 22.29
CA VAL A 8 62.95 32.01 21.32
C VAL A 8 61.90 31.05 21.88
N PHE A 9 60.73 31.57 22.25
CA PHE A 9 59.58 30.74 22.59
C PHE A 9 58.90 30.26 21.30
N LEU A 10 59.01 28.98 21.01
CA LEU A 10 58.20 28.30 19.99
C LEU A 10 56.78 28.12 20.54
N VAL A 11 55.84 28.95 20.08
CA VAL A 11 54.40 28.75 20.34
C VAL A 11 53.91 27.66 19.39
N VAL A 12 53.73 26.44 19.91
CA VAL A 12 53.08 25.35 19.16
C VAL A 12 51.57 25.58 19.24
N VAL A 13 50.97 26.11 18.17
CA VAL A 13 49.52 26.24 18.05
C VAL A 13 48.95 24.86 17.69
N THR A 14 48.35 24.17 18.66
CA THR A 14 47.70 22.88 18.44
C THR A 14 46.28 23.07 17.94
N PHE A 15 45.99 22.59 16.74
CA PHE A 15 44.64 22.59 16.19
C PHE A 15 43.83 21.46 16.83
N LEU A 16 42.72 21.80 17.52
CA LEU A 16 41.86 20.80 18.15
C LEU A 16 40.99 20.11 17.08
N ARG A 17 41.08 18.77 17.00
CA ARG A 17 40.21 17.93 16.18
C ARG A 17 39.25 17.15 17.07
N THR A 18 37.95 17.27 16.81
CA THR A 18 36.92 16.51 17.53
C THR A 18 36.14 15.64 16.55
N VAL A 19 36.02 14.34 16.85
CA VAL A 19 35.21 13.41 16.07
C VAL A 19 34.05 12.94 16.94
N GLN A 20 32.84 13.13 16.45
CA GLN A 20 31.60 12.70 17.10
C GLN A 20 30.86 11.74 16.17
N ALA A 21 30.53 10.57 16.68
CA ALA A 21 29.55 9.71 16.04
C ALA A 21 28.20 9.92 16.71
N SER A 22 27.13 10.16 15.94
CA SER A 22 25.77 10.01 16.46
C SER A 22 25.52 8.54 16.74
N THR A 23 25.08 8.21 17.94
CA THR A 23 24.66 6.84 18.30
C THR A 23 23.26 6.53 17.78
N ASP A 24 22.44 7.55 17.57
CA ASP A 24 21.05 7.41 17.13
C ASP A 24 20.91 7.71 15.64
N ALA A 25 20.09 6.91 14.98
CA ALA A 25 19.74 7.10 13.58
C ALA A 25 18.67 8.20 13.44
N VAL A 26 18.74 8.95 12.35
CA VAL A 26 17.73 9.94 11.99
C VAL A 26 16.70 9.27 11.08
N PRO A 27 15.46 9.05 11.54
CA PRO A 27 14.40 8.52 10.69
C PRO A 27 13.90 9.61 9.73
N CYS A 28 13.81 9.28 8.46
CA CYS A 28 13.36 10.16 7.40
C CYS A 28 12.26 9.48 6.58
N VAL A 29 11.15 10.18 6.36
CA VAL A 29 10.05 9.67 5.54
C VAL A 29 10.36 9.90 4.06
N ALA A 30 10.17 8.86 3.23
CA ALA A 30 10.34 8.96 1.79
C ALA A 30 9.41 10.01 1.18
N MET A 31 9.91 10.74 0.17
CA MET A 31 9.29 11.88 -0.51
C MET A 31 9.09 13.14 0.35
N GLU A 32 9.45 13.10 1.64
CA GLU A 32 9.35 14.25 2.54
C GLU A 32 10.70 14.96 2.70
N THR A 33 10.71 16.00 3.54
CA THR A 33 11.92 16.73 3.90
C THR A 33 12.50 16.15 5.18
N CYS A 34 13.79 15.83 5.18
CA CYS A 34 14.51 15.38 6.36
C CYS A 34 15.59 16.36 6.78
N LEU A 35 15.83 16.43 8.09
CA LEU A 35 16.80 17.32 8.71
C LEU A 35 17.93 16.49 9.31
N LEU A 36 19.15 16.66 8.80
CA LEU A 36 20.34 16.05 9.37
C LEU A 36 21.03 17.05 10.31
N PRO A 37 21.06 16.80 11.62
CA PRO A 37 21.61 17.74 12.58
C PRO A 37 23.13 17.80 12.48
N CYS A 38 23.68 19.02 12.49
CA CYS A 38 25.11 19.24 12.66
C CYS A 38 25.35 20.57 13.38
N ARG A 39 26.03 20.49 14.53
CA ARG A 39 26.41 21.65 15.34
C ARG A 39 27.91 21.77 15.40
N PHE A 40 28.40 23.01 15.42
CA PHE A 40 29.82 23.31 15.49
C PHE A 40 30.08 24.53 16.36
N SER A 41 31.33 24.68 16.81
CA SER A 41 31.77 25.88 17.52
C SER A 41 32.01 27.01 16.51
N PRO A 42 31.29 28.16 16.60
CA PRO A 42 31.53 29.31 15.72
C PRO A 42 32.99 29.77 15.76
N GLY A 43 33.49 30.25 14.62
CA GLY A 43 34.85 30.74 14.46
C GLY A 43 35.05 31.38 13.09
N GLY A 44 36.23 31.94 12.84
CA GLY A 44 36.58 32.53 11.56
C GLY A 44 36.79 31.48 10.46
N ASP A 45 36.65 31.90 9.20
CA ASP A 45 36.91 31.10 8.00
C ASP A 45 36.20 29.74 8.00
N LEU A 46 34.89 29.76 8.24
CA LEU A 46 34.08 28.54 8.29
C LEU A 46 34.07 27.80 6.94
N VAL A 47 34.34 26.50 7.03
CA VAL A 47 34.15 25.52 5.97
C VAL A 47 33.20 24.43 6.46
N VAL A 48 32.20 24.10 5.65
CA VAL A 48 31.26 23.00 5.89
C VAL A 48 31.23 22.08 4.67
N HIS A 49 31.37 20.77 4.90
CA HIS A 49 31.14 19.75 3.90
C HIS A 49 30.22 18.66 4.42
N TRP A 50 29.14 18.43 3.68
CA TRP A 50 28.31 17.23 3.83
C TRP A 50 28.69 16.21 2.78
N ILE A 51 28.99 15.00 3.22
CA ILE A 51 29.48 13.91 2.37
C ILE A 51 28.70 12.64 2.70
N GLN A 52 28.23 11.92 1.69
CA GLN A 52 27.66 10.58 1.89
C GLN A 52 28.82 9.58 1.96
N GLU A 53 28.99 8.89 3.09
CA GLU A 53 30.24 8.22 3.43
C GLU A 53 30.53 6.99 2.55
N LYS A 54 29.49 6.24 2.17
CA LYS A 54 29.62 5.04 1.34
C LYS A 54 30.06 5.34 -0.09
N THR A 55 29.46 6.37 -0.70
CA THR A 55 29.65 6.73 -2.11
C THR A 55 30.69 7.83 -2.29
N LYS A 56 31.06 8.52 -1.20
CA LYS A 56 31.88 9.73 -1.19
C LYS A 56 31.29 10.87 -2.02
N HIS A 57 29.98 10.82 -2.29
CA HIS A 57 29.28 11.90 -2.99
C HIS A 57 29.33 13.19 -2.18
N ASN A 58 29.64 14.29 -2.84
CA ASN A 58 29.52 15.62 -2.27
C ASN A 58 28.03 16.00 -2.20
N VAL A 59 27.49 16.03 -0.98
CA VAL A 59 26.06 16.28 -0.74
C VAL A 59 25.78 17.77 -0.69
N HIS A 60 26.60 18.53 0.03
CA HIS A 60 26.51 19.98 0.12
C HIS A 60 27.85 20.57 0.58
N SER A 61 28.17 21.79 0.19
CA SER A 61 29.36 22.48 0.67
C SER A 61 29.11 23.97 0.83
N PHE A 62 29.69 24.56 1.87
CA PHE A 62 29.59 25.97 2.20
C PHE A 62 30.95 26.48 2.68
N TYR A 63 31.45 27.53 2.05
CA TYR A 63 32.68 28.23 2.43
C TYR A 63 32.75 29.57 1.67
N HIS A 64 33.52 30.53 2.20
CA HIS A 64 33.51 31.94 1.75
C HIS A 64 32.09 32.55 1.79
N ASP A 65 31.38 32.28 2.89
CA ASP A 65 30.03 32.82 3.19
C ASP A 65 28.97 32.53 2.12
N ARG A 66 29.14 31.46 1.34
CA ARG A 66 28.19 31.04 0.31
C ARG A 66 28.17 29.54 0.09
N ASN A 67 27.06 29.06 -0.47
CA ASN A 67 26.93 27.68 -0.94
C ASN A 67 27.83 27.44 -2.16
N GLN A 68 28.47 26.28 -2.20
CA GLN A 68 29.47 25.91 -3.20
C GLN A 68 28.99 24.64 -3.92
N LEU A 69 27.96 24.81 -4.74
CA LEU A 69 27.21 23.69 -5.35
C LEU A 69 27.83 23.17 -6.66
N GLY A 70 28.93 23.76 -7.13
CA GLY A 70 29.54 23.40 -8.43
C GLY A 70 30.01 21.94 -8.50
N ALA A 71 30.51 21.40 -7.39
CA ALA A 71 30.96 20.02 -7.27
C ALA A 71 29.90 19.08 -6.64
N GLN A 72 28.68 19.56 -6.44
CA GLN A 72 27.62 18.76 -5.84
C GLN A 72 27.22 17.62 -6.77
N ASP A 73 27.11 16.42 -6.18
CA ASP A 73 26.68 15.24 -6.90
C ASP A 73 25.28 15.44 -7.49
N PRO A 74 25.02 15.01 -8.74
CA PRO A 74 23.75 15.22 -9.42
C PRO A 74 22.52 14.73 -8.64
N SER A 75 22.65 13.66 -7.84
CA SER A 75 21.54 13.11 -7.05
C SER A 75 21.04 14.05 -5.95
N PHE A 76 21.84 15.03 -5.51
CA PHE A 76 21.50 15.98 -4.45
C PHE A 76 21.19 17.40 -4.94
N ARG A 77 21.32 17.65 -6.26
CA ARG A 77 21.08 18.97 -6.84
C ARG A 77 19.64 19.42 -6.66
N GLY A 78 19.48 20.66 -6.19
CA GLY A 78 18.16 21.24 -5.91
C GLY A 78 17.42 20.62 -4.71
N ARG A 79 18.04 19.66 -4.01
CA ARG A 79 17.43 18.95 -2.87
C ARG A 79 18.01 19.33 -1.52
N THR A 80 19.14 20.05 -1.48
CA THR A 80 19.85 20.35 -0.23
C THR A 80 19.93 21.84 0.09
N ALA A 81 19.83 22.19 1.37
CA ALA A 81 20.03 23.55 1.86
C ALA A 81 20.58 23.55 3.29
N LEU A 82 21.40 24.54 3.62
CA LEU A 82 21.76 24.90 5.00
C LEU A 82 20.90 26.08 5.48
N PHE A 83 20.79 26.22 6.81
CA PHE A 83 20.12 27.34 7.46
C PHE A 83 21.07 28.53 7.57
N GLN A 84 21.24 29.28 6.48
CA GLN A 84 22.26 30.34 6.39
C GLN A 84 22.17 31.38 7.52
N ASP A 85 20.95 31.71 7.95
CA ASP A 85 20.65 32.61 9.07
C ASP A 85 21.14 32.08 10.44
N GLN A 86 21.39 30.77 10.55
CA GLN A 86 21.80 30.11 11.78
C GLN A 86 23.26 29.63 11.76
N ILE A 87 23.96 29.78 10.64
CA ILE A 87 25.36 29.37 10.50
C ILE A 87 26.25 30.13 11.49
N ALA A 88 26.08 31.45 11.61
CA ALA A 88 26.85 32.27 12.57
C ALA A 88 26.69 31.80 14.03
N GLY A 89 25.55 31.19 14.36
CA GLY A 89 25.26 30.59 15.67
C GLY A 89 25.71 29.13 15.81
N GLY A 90 26.49 28.59 14.88
CA GLY A 90 27.03 27.23 14.97
C GLY A 90 26.09 26.14 14.45
N ASN A 91 25.11 26.48 13.60
CA ASN A 91 24.22 25.50 12.97
C ASN A 91 24.62 25.20 11.52
N ALA A 92 25.14 24.00 11.28
CA ALA A 92 25.48 23.48 9.95
C ALA A 92 24.53 22.35 9.51
N SER A 93 23.34 22.26 10.12
CA SER A 93 22.35 21.22 9.82
C SER A 93 21.90 21.28 8.36
N LEU A 94 21.72 20.11 7.75
CA LEU A 94 21.33 19.97 6.35
C LEU A 94 19.85 19.66 6.24
N ARG A 95 19.14 20.46 5.46
CA ARG A 95 17.80 20.14 4.98
C ARG A 95 17.91 19.39 3.65
N LEU A 96 17.43 18.16 3.59
CA LEU A 96 17.35 17.33 2.39
C LEU A 96 15.87 17.11 2.01
N THR A 97 15.47 17.52 0.81
CA THR A 97 14.08 17.41 0.33
C THR A 97 13.89 16.26 -0.65
N GLY A 98 12.68 15.71 -0.67
CA GLY A 98 12.31 14.61 -1.55
C GLY A 98 13.16 13.37 -1.30
N VAL A 99 13.26 12.95 -0.04
CA VAL A 99 14.09 11.80 0.36
C VAL A 99 13.70 10.53 -0.40
N THR A 100 14.69 9.78 -0.85
CA THR A 100 14.55 8.53 -1.60
C THR A 100 15.22 7.39 -0.83
N ILE A 101 14.90 6.14 -1.18
CA ILE A 101 15.51 4.97 -0.54
C ILE A 101 17.04 4.95 -0.71
N GLN A 102 17.55 5.52 -1.81
CA GLN A 102 18.98 5.60 -2.09
C GLN A 102 19.74 6.59 -1.20
N ASP A 103 19.04 7.54 -0.58
CA ASP A 103 19.66 8.47 0.35
C ASP A 103 19.97 7.81 1.70
N GLN A 104 19.42 6.62 1.98
CA GLN A 104 19.72 5.87 3.21
C GLN A 104 21.22 5.59 3.33
N GLY A 105 21.80 5.93 4.48
CA GLY A 105 23.20 5.66 4.74
C GLY A 105 23.84 6.60 5.75
N LEU A 106 25.15 6.44 5.92
CA LEU A 106 25.96 7.25 6.81
C LEU A 106 26.41 8.54 6.11
N TYR A 107 26.17 9.68 6.73
CA TYR A 107 26.59 10.99 6.28
C TYR A 107 27.64 11.54 7.23
N LYS A 108 28.62 12.23 6.66
CA LYS A 108 29.61 12.99 7.41
C LYS A 108 29.35 14.48 7.22
N CYS A 109 29.15 15.17 8.33
CA CYS A 109 29.26 16.62 8.43
C CYS A 109 30.66 16.97 8.91
N TYR A 110 31.48 17.53 8.03
CA TYR A 110 32.75 18.14 8.38
C TYR A 110 32.55 19.64 8.56
N THR A 111 33.02 20.18 9.67
CA THR A 111 33.11 21.63 9.90
C THR A 111 34.52 22.00 10.30
N GLY A 112 35.04 23.08 9.73
CA GLY A 112 36.37 23.61 10.03
C GLY A 112 36.31 25.11 10.21
N THR A 113 36.92 25.60 11.27
CA THR A 113 37.24 27.03 11.48
C THR A 113 38.74 27.18 11.63
N ASN A 114 39.21 28.41 11.70
CA ASN A 114 40.57 28.76 12.07
C ASN A 114 41.01 28.28 13.48
N GLU A 115 40.07 27.83 14.33
CA GLU A 115 40.34 27.38 15.69
C GLU A 115 40.17 25.86 15.88
N ARG A 116 39.18 25.27 15.23
CA ARG A 116 38.76 23.89 15.50
C ARG A 116 38.24 23.20 14.24
N THR A 117 38.45 21.90 14.18
CA THR A 117 37.81 21.03 13.19
C THR A 117 36.93 20.01 13.89
N MET A 118 35.71 19.81 13.38
CA MET A 118 34.77 18.82 13.86
C MET A 118 34.30 17.90 12.73
N GLU A 119 34.16 16.62 13.03
CA GLU A 119 33.49 15.65 12.15
C GLU A 119 32.35 15.00 12.92
N VAL A 120 31.14 15.10 12.38
CA VAL A 120 29.94 14.45 12.92
C VAL A 120 29.44 13.42 11.92
N PHE A 121 29.22 12.18 12.38
CA PHE A 121 28.63 11.12 11.57
C PHE A 121 27.16 10.91 11.93
N ILE A 122 26.28 10.94 10.94
CA ILE A 122 24.82 10.82 11.09
C ILE A 122 24.32 9.66 10.22
N LEU A 123 23.64 8.68 10.82
CA LEU A 123 22.99 7.60 10.08
C LEU A 123 21.58 8.02 9.67
N LEU A 124 21.35 8.24 8.39
CA LEU A 124 20.04 8.51 7.80
C LEU A 124 19.35 7.17 7.54
N GLN A 125 18.20 6.92 8.17
CA GLN A 125 17.33 5.77 7.90
C GLN A 125 16.05 6.21 7.21
N VAL A 126 15.70 5.53 6.12
CA VAL A 126 14.51 5.89 5.34
C VAL A 126 13.38 4.93 5.68
N ASN A 127 12.19 5.47 5.92
CA ASN A 127 10.95 4.71 6.02
C ASN A 127 9.89 5.30 5.07
N ALA A 128 8.99 4.46 4.58
CA ALA A 128 7.79 4.90 3.90
C ALA A 128 6.61 4.17 4.56
N PRO A 129 5.82 4.85 5.41
CA PRO A 129 4.75 4.23 6.17
C PRO A 129 3.56 3.85 5.28
N VAL A 130 2.68 3.02 5.81
CA VAL A 130 1.44 2.62 5.14
C VAL A 130 0.48 3.81 5.13
N ARG A 131 0.29 4.44 3.96
CA ARG A 131 -0.58 5.61 3.82
C ARG A 131 -2.03 5.28 3.49
N ARG A 132 -2.28 4.15 2.83
CA ARG A 132 -3.62 3.72 2.39
C ARG A 132 -3.65 2.21 2.25
N VAL A 133 -4.76 1.59 2.63
CA VAL A 133 -5.04 0.19 2.35
C VAL A 133 -6.39 0.15 1.65
N ASP A 134 -6.38 -0.29 0.40
CA ASP A 134 -7.57 -0.38 -0.43
C ASP A 134 -8.06 -1.82 -0.42
N ILE A 135 -9.37 -2.00 -0.24
CA ILE A 135 -10.04 -3.29 -0.40
C ILE A 135 -11.14 -3.16 -1.43
N GLN A 136 -11.02 -3.93 -2.50
CA GLN A 136 -11.91 -3.84 -3.66
C GLN A 136 -12.53 -5.21 -3.94
N GLN A 137 -13.80 -5.20 -4.35
CA GLN A 137 -14.49 -6.39 -4.82
C GLN A 137 -14.42 -6.46 -6.35
N ALA A 138 -13.86 -7.54 -6.86
CA ALA A 138 -14.08 -8.04 -8.22
C ALA A 138 -15.21 -9.08 -8.21
N GLU A 139 -15.60 -9.57 -9.39
CA GLU A 139 -16.76 -10.46 -9.58
C GLU A 139 -16.84 -11.60 -8.55
N ASP A 140 -15.77 -12.39 -8.44
CA ASP A 140 -15.69 -13.55 -7.53
C ASP A 140 -14.57 -13.46 -6.48
N SER A 141 -14.00 -12.27 -6.26
CA SER A 141 -12.88 -12.13 -5.32
C SER A 141 -12.81 -10.76 -4.70
N ILE A 142 -12.33 -10.69 -3.46
CA ILE A 142 -11.92 -9.43 -2.84
C ILE A 142 -10.40 -9.33 -2.86
N THR A 143 -9.88 -8.15 -3.20
CA THR A 143 -8.45 -7.87 -3.26
C THR A 143 -8.13 -6.74 -2.30
N CYS A 144 -7.21 -7.00 -1.38
CA CYS A 144 -6.60 -5.99 -0.52
C CYS A 144 -5.24 -5.58 -1.10
N SER A 145 -4.96 -4.29 -1.16
CA SER A 145 -3.70 -3.78 -1.71
C SER A 145 -3.22 -2.50 -1.02
N SER A 146 -1.91 -2.29 -1.04
CA SER A 146 -1.26 -1.07 -0.59
C SER A 146 0.06 -0.87 -1.32
N GLU A 147 0.45 0.40 -1.53
CA GLU A 147 1.60 0.76 -2.35
C GLU A 147 2.50 1.78 -1.66
N GLY A 148 3.76 1.85 -2.11
CA GLY A 148 4.70 2.89 -1.70
C GLY A 148 5.29 2.68 -0.31
N ILE A 149 5.38 1.43 0.16
CA ILE A 149 5.82 1.11 1.53
C ILE A 149 7.31 0.74 1.55
N TYR A 150 8.02 1.12 2.60
CA TYR A 150 9.40 0.71 2.86
C TYR A 150 9.70 0.74 4.37
N PRO A 151 10.39 -0.25 4.95
CA PRO A 151 10.92 -1.48 4.33
C PRO A 151 9.85 -2.48 3.88
N LEU A 152 10.25 -3.72 3.55
CA LEU A 152 9.36 -4.80 3.11
C LEU A 152 8.11 -4.92 4.02
N PRO A 153 6.89 -4.74 3.48
CA PRO A 153 5.66 -4.80 4.28
C PRO A 153 5.17 -6.23 4.52
N GLY A 154 4.33 -6.39 5.54
CA GLY A 154 3.52 -7.57 5.80
C GLY A 154 2.04 -7.31 5.50
N LEU A 155 1.31 -8.36 5.10
CA LEU A 155 -0.13 -8.34 4.94
C LEU A 155 -0.70 -9.62 5.54
N THR A 156 -1.69 -9.47 6.42
CA THR A 156 -2.39 -10.58 7.05
C THR A 156 -3.90 -10.43 6.87
N TRP A 157 -4.59 -11.57 6.84
CA TRP A 157 -6.05 -11.62 6.82
C TRP A 157 -6.59 -12.20 8.11
N SER A 158 -7.74 -11.69 8.53
CA SER A 158 -8.58 -12.26 9.58
C SER A 158 -10.04 -12.14 9.18
N THR A 159 -10.93 -12.89 9.84
CA THR A 159 -12.36 -12.83 9.57
C THR A 159 -13.16 -12.61 10.85
N ARG A 160 -14.36 -12.04 10.73
CA ARG A 160 -15.36 -12.03 11.81
C ARG A 160 -16.66 -12.68 11.33
N PRO A 161 -17.15 -13.75 11.99
CA PRO A 161 -16.47 -14.52 13.05
C PRO A 161 -15.14 -15.16 12.61
N PRO A 162 -14.27 -15.56 13.55
CA PRO A 162 -13.00 -16.20 13.22
C PRO A 162 -13.23 -17.52 12.47
N SER A 163 -12.51 -17.73 11.38
CA SER A 163 -12.58 -18.95 10.57
C SER A 163 -11.19 -19.55 10.36
N ASN A 164 -11.12 -20.87 10.14
CA ASN A 164 -9.86 -21.59 9.90
C ASN A 164 -9.34 -21.48 8.46
N ARG A 165 -9.89 -20.57 7.64
CA ARG A 165 -9.65 -20.49 6.18
C ARG A 165 -8.43 -19.62 5.79
N SER A 166 -7.52 -19.36 6.71
CA SER A 166 -6.48 -18.32 6.61
C SER A 166 -5.21 -18.73 5.85
N LEU A 167 -5.35 -19.10 4.58
CA LEU A 167 -4.22 -19.34 3.66
C LEU A 167 -4.36 -18.48 2.40
N TRP A 168 -4.30 -17.16 2.56
CA TRP A 168 -4.18 -16.23 1.43
C TRP A 168 -2.84 -15.52 1.53
N SER A 169 -1.89 -15.96 0.71
CA SER A 169 -0.55 -15.41 0.70
C SER A 169 -0.55 -14.05 0.00
N PRO A 170 0.24 -13.08 0.50
CA PRO A 170 0.45 -11.83 -0.19
C PRO A 170 1.44 -12.00 -1.35
N THR A 171 1.20 -11.25 -2.42
CA THR A 171 2.17 -10.98 -3.48
C THR A 171 2.84 -9.66 -3.19
N VAL A 172 4.17 -9.62 -3.28
CA VAL A 172 4.95 -8.40 -3.08
C VAL A 172 5.72 -8.08 -4.35
N GLN A 173 5.65 -6.83 -4.77
CA GLN A 173 6.38 -6.31 -5.93
C GLN A 173 7.21 -5.09 -5.49
N GLN A 174 8.41 -4.97 -6.03
CA GLN A 174 9.27 -3.80 -5.78
C GLN A 174 9.26 -2.89 -7.00
N THR A 175 9.07 -1.59 -6.79
CA THR A 175 9.07 -0.57 -7.84
C THR A 175 10.49 -0.15 -8.22
N ALA A 176 10.64 0.57 -9.34
CA ALA A 176 11.92 1.13 -9.76
C ALA A 176 12.55 2.08 -8.71
N GLN A 177 11.72 2.69 -7.86
CA GLN A 177 12.12 3.57 -6.76
C GLN A 177 12.46 2.80 -5.47
N GLN A 178 12.54 1.47 -5.52
CA GLN A 178 12.81 0.57 -4.39
C GLN A 178 11.72 0.52 -3.31
N LEU A 179 10.54 1.07 -3.58
CA LEU A 179 9.36 0.96 -2.71
C LEU A 179 8.62 -0.35 -3.00
N PHE A 180 7.82 -0.82 -2.04
CA PHE A 180 7.05 -2.05 -2.18
C PHE A 180 5.57 -1.77 -2.40
N SER A 181 4.98 -2.56 -3.30
CA SER A 181 3.53 -2.77 -3.44
C SER A 181 3.20 -4.17 -2.96
N ILE A 182 2.15 -4.30 -2.15
CA ILE A 182 1.69 -5.56 -1.57
C ILE A 182 0.21 -5.73 -1.86
N SER A 183 -0.17 -6.93 -2.31
CA SER A 183 -1.56 -7.26 -2.59
C SER A 183 -1.87 -8.70 -2.23
N SER A 184 -3.10 -8.97 -1.82
CA SER A 184 -3.58 -10.34 -1.60
C SER A 184 -5.05 -10.41 -1.97
N SER A 185 -5.48 -11.56 -2.51
CA SER A 185 -6.86 -11.76 -2.95
C SER A 185 -7.47 -12.98 -2.28
N VAL A 186 -8.72 -12.83 -1.85
CA VAL A 186 -9.55 -13.92 -1.33
C VAL A 186 -10.56 -14.31 -2.42
N PRO A 187 -10.43 -15.49 -3.02
CA PRO A 187 -11.39 -15.99 -3.99
C PRO A 187 -12.63 -16.53 -3.27
N ASN A 188 -13.80 -16.32 -3.86
CA ASN A 188 -15.10 -16.80 -3.40
C ASN A 188 -15.31 -16.53 -1.90
N PRO A 189 -15.38 -15.24 -1.50
CA PRO A 189 -15.64 -14.86 -0.12
C PRO A 189 -17.02 -15.37 0.32
N ALA A 190 -17.09 -15.90 1.54
CA ALA A 190 -18.35 -16.35 2.11
C ALA A 190 -19.20 -15.13 2.49
N ALA A 191 -20.50 -15.18 2.19
CA ALA A 191 -21.40 -14.04 2.36
C ALA A 191 -21.75 -13.72 3.82
N ASP A 192 -21.39 -14.60 4.76
CA ASP A 192 -21.68 -14.49 6.19
C ASP A 192 -20.50 -13.96 7.03
N LEU A 193 -19.34 -13.73 6.41
CA LEU A 193 -18.10 -13.30 7.06
C LEU A 193 -17.71 -11.86 6.70
N ASP A 194 -17.23 -11.12 7.69
CA ASP A 194 -16.40 -9.94 7.44
C ASP A 194 -14.96 -10.38 7.17
N TYR A 195 -14.32 -9.74 6.21
CA TYR A 195 -12.91 -9.97 5.87
C TYR A 195 -12.09 -8.74 6.25
N ILE A 196 -11.05 -8.95 7.04
CA ILE A 196 -10.21 -7.90 7.60
C ILE A 196 -8.79 -8.13 7.12
N CYS A 197 -8.28 -7.21 6.31
CA CYS A 197 -6.92 -7.18 5.83
C CYS A 197 -6.11 -6.17 6.65
N THR A 198 -4.99 -6.58 7.24
CA THR A 198 -4.09 -5.69 7.96
C THR A 198 -2.75 -5.64 7.23
N VAL A 199 -2.36 -4.43 6.83
CA VAL A 199 -1.05 -4.16 6.22
C VAL A 199 -0.17 -3.48 7.26
N SER A 200 1.03 -4.02 7.48
CA SER A 200 2.02 -3.50 8.41
C SER A 200 3.34 -3.20 7.70
N GLY A 201 3.92 -2.04 7.98
CA GLY A 201 5.17 -1.62 7.34
C GLY A 201 5.56 -0.19 7.71
N GLY A 202 6.85 0.11 7.67
CA GLY A 202 7.37 1.47 7.91
C GLY A 202 7.03 2.07 9.29
N GLY A 203 6.75 1.22 10.30
CA GLY A 203 6.38 1.64 11.65
C GLY A 203 4.87 1.87 11.88
N THR A 204 4.05 1.58 10.87
CA THR A 204 2.58 1.79 10.91
C THR A 204 1.84 0.51 10.55
N ASN A 205 0.65 0.34 11.14
CA ASN A 205 -0.31 -0.69 10.78
C ASN A 205 -1.62 -0.02 10.34
N ARG A 206 -2.22 -0.51 9.26
CA ARG A 206 -3.51 -0.04 8.79
C ARG A 206 -4.37 -1.22 8.36
N THR A 207 -5.66 -1.08 8.57
CA THR A 207 -6.62 -2.17 8.37
C THR A 207 -7.67 -1.78 7.35
N ALA A 208 -8.01 -2.70 6.46
CA ALA A 208 -9.15 -2.58 5.56
C ALA A 208 -10.15 -3.70 5.85
N THR A 209 -11.41 -3.33 6.09
CA THR A 209 -12.49 -4.28 6.35
C THR A 209 -13.47 -4.30 5.19
N TRP A 210 -13.71 -5.47 4.63
CA TRP A 210 -14.84 -5.74 3.75
C TRP A 210 -15.92 -6.44 4.58
N ALA A 211 -17.03 -5.75 4.78
CA ALA A 211 -18.14 -6.25 5.58
C ALA A 211 -19.01 -7.19 4.77
N ARG A 212 -19.59 -8.18 5.47
CA ARG A 212 -20.56 -9.10 4.87
C ARG A 212 -21.71 -8.34 4.20
N PRO A 213 -22.14 -8.74 2.99
CA PRO A 213 -23.21 -8.05 2.28
C PRO A 213 -24.55 -8.15 3.01
N THR A 214 -25.34 -7.08 2.96
CA THR A 214 -26.70 -7.04 3.52
C THR A 214 -27.74 -6.80 2.43
N SER A 215 -29.02 -7.08 2.73
CA SER A 215 -30.12 -6.71 1.85
C SER A 215 -31.21 -6.00 2.64
N ILE A 216 -31.73 -4.91 2.06
CA ILE A 216 -32.80 -4.09 2.63
C ILE A 216 -33.92 -3.93 1.59
N SER A 217 -35.14 -3.79 2.07
CA SER A 217 -36.29 -3.42 1.23
C SER A 217 -36.63 -1.95 1.45
N GLY A 218 -36.73 -1.18 0.37
CA GLY A 218 -37.18 0.20 0.37
C GLY A 218 -38.58 0.35 -0.20
N SER A 219 -39.26 1.43 0.18
CA SER A 219 -40.56 1.82 -0.37
C SER A 219 -40.37 2.87 -1.48
N GLU A 220 -41.40 3.11 -2.30
CA GLU A 220 -41.39 4.19 -3.29
C GLU A 220 -41.17 5.58 -2.66
N SER A 221 -41.64 5.79 -1.42
CA SER A 221 -41.41 7.05 -0.69
C SER A 221 -39.96 7.29 -0.26
N GLY A 222 -39.14 6.23 -0.23
CA GLY A 222 -37.74 6.31 0.19
C GLY A 222 -37.33 5.23 1.18
N THR A 223 -36.04 5.25 1.51
CA THR A 223 -35.40 4.37 2.49
C THR A 223 -34.07 4.97 2.94
N THR A 224 -33.59 4.58 4.11
CA THR A 224 -32.22 4.89 4.55
C THR A 224 -31.38 3.62 4.52
N ILE A 225 -30.22 3.69 3.87
CA ILE A 225 -29.24 2.61 3.80
C ILE A 225 -28.17 2.91 4.85
N PRO A 226 -28.08 2.11 5.93
CA PRO A 226 -27.10 2.36 6.98
C PRO A 226 -25.68 2.06 6.48
N CYS A 227 -24.73 2.91 6.86
CA CYS A 227 -23.31 2.59 6.78
C CYS A 227 -22.78 2.38 8.20
N ALA A 228 -21.87 1.41 8.38
CA ALA A 228 -21.37 1.11 9.71
C ALA A 228 -20.62 2.31 10.31
N SER A 229 -20.80 2.52 11.61
CA SER A 229 -20.06 3.52 12.38
C SER A 229 -18.64 3.02 12.65
N LEU A 230 -17.63 3.69 12.09
CA LEU A 230 -16.23 3.49 12.51
C LEU A 230 -16.05 3.98 13.97
N PRO A 231 -15.16 3.36 14.76
CA PRO A 231 -14.88 3.78 16.15
C PRO A 231 -14.30 5.21 16.28
N ALA A 232 -13.73 5.74 15.20
CA ALA A 232 -13.10 7.06 15.12
C ALA A 232 -13.75 7.90 14.00
N PRO A 233 -13.71 9.24 14.08
CA PRO A 233 -14.27 10.10 13.04
C PRO A 233 -13.61 9.81 11.69
N HIS A 234 -14.44 9.64 10.66
CA HIS A 234 -13.99 9.40 9.31
C HIS A 234 -13.46 10.70 8.69
N THR A 235 -12.47 10.59 7.82
CA THR A 235 -11.95 11.73 7.04
C THR A 235 -12.59 11.82 5.66
N SER A 236 -13.05 10.68 5.15
CA SER A 236 -13.72 10.58 3.86
C SER A 236 -14.83 9.55 3.90
N LEU A 237 -15.90 9.85 3.17
CA LEU A 237 -17.03 8.96 2.91
C LEU A 237 -17.31 8.98 1.41
N THR A 238 -17.46 7.81 0.82
CA THR A 238 -17.89 7.67 -0.58
C THR A 238 -18.99 6.65 -0.68
N TRP A 239 -20.11 7.02 -1.31
CA TRP A 239 -21.15 6.07 -1.72
C TRP A 239 -21.08 5.81 -3.22
N ARG A 240 -21.22 4.55 -3.61
CA ARG A 240 -21.31 4.11 -5.01
C ARG A 240 -22.54 3.23 -5.24
N PHE A 241 -23.10 3.33 -6.44
CA PHE A 241 -24.13 2.44 -6.97
C PHE A 241 -23.49 1.48 -7.99
N ASN A 242 -23.82 0.19 -7.90
CA ASN A 242 -23.29 -0.90 -8.73
C ASN A 242 -21.76 -0.81 -8.90
N HIS A 243 -21.08 -0.65 -7.77
CA HIS A 243 -19.61 -0.63 -7.61
C HIS A 243 -18.85 0.52 -8.28
N SER A 244 -19.43 1.23 -9.25
CA SER A 244 -18.70 2.18 -10.11
C SER A 244 -19.30 3.59 -10.11
N HIS A 245 -20.63 3.72 -10.06
CA HIS A 245 -21.30 5.01 -10.18
C HIS A 245 -21.24 5.74 -8.84
N THR A 246 -20.46 6.82 -8.75
CA THR A 246 -20.40 7.63 -7.53
C THR A 246 -21.73 8.32 -7.29
N ILE A 247 -22.31 8.14 -6.10
CA ILE A 247 -23.53 8.82 -5.65
C ILE A 247 -23.15 10.13 -4.96
N LEU A 248 -22.33 10.02 -3.92
CA LEU A 248 -21.81 11.16 -3.17
C LEU A 248 -20.39 10.90 -2.68
N LYS A 249 -19.63 11.97 -2.52
CA LYS A 249 -18.30 11.99 -1.90
C LYS A 249 -18.24 13.10 -0.87
N GLN A 250 -17.70 12.78 0.28
CA GLN A 250 -17.39 13.70 1.35
C GLN A 250 -15.91 13.61 1.66
N ASN A 251 -15.26 14.77 1.80
CA ASN A 251 -13.89 14.88 2.27
C ASN A 251 -13.83 15.99 3.33
N GLY A 252 -13.60 15.62 4.59
CA GLY A 252 -13.79 16.50 5.73
C GLY A 252 -15.22 17.05 5.77
N SER A 253 -15.36 18.38 5.74
CA SER A 253 -16.66 19.07 5.75
C SER A 253 -17.24 19.34 4.36
N SER A 254 -16.50 19.03 3.28
CA SER A 254 -16.94 19.28 1.90
C SER A 254 -17.68 18.08 1.35
N TYR A 255 -18.88 18.31 0.80
CA TYR A 255 -19.73 17.28 0.19
C TYR A 255 -19.95 17.58 -1.30
N LYS A 256 -20.00 16.52 -2.10
CA LYS A 256 -20.36 16.58 -3.51
C LYS A 256 -21.25 15.40 -3.87
N VAL A 257 -22.47 15.70 -4.31
CA VAL A 257 -23.41 14.72 -4.89
C VAL A 257 -23.26 14.75 -6.41
N SER A 258 -23.32 13.59 -7.05
CA SER A 258 -23.29 13.48 -8.51
C SER A 258 -24.61 13.96 -9.12
N ASP A 259 -24.55 14.65 -10.26
CA ASP A 259 -25.71 15.31 -10.87
C ASP A 259 -26.95 14.40 -11.01
N GLY A 260 -26.75 13.15 -11.45
CA GLY A 260 -27.83 12.17 -11.63
C GLY A 260 -28.48 11.64 -10.34
N TRP A 261 -27.93 11.96 -9.17
CA TRP A 261 -28.44 11.52 -7.87
C TRP A 261 -28.99 12.68 -7.02
N THR A 262 -28.81 13.93 -7.45
CA THR A 262 -29.21 15.13 -6.70
C THR A 262 -30.70 15.18 -6.34
N GLN A 263 -31.56 14.59 -7.17
CA GLN A 263 -33.00 14.56 -6.93
C GLN A 263 -33.43 13.45 -5.96
N HIS A 264 -32.64 12.38 -5.84
CA HIS A 264 -32.98 11.20 -5.03
C HIS A 264 -32.28 11.16 -3.67
N VAL A 265 -31.20 11.91 -3.47
CA VAL A 265 -30.42 11.88 -2.23
C VAL A 265 -30.88 12.98 -1.28
N GLU A 266 -31.17 12.61 -0.04
CA GLU A 266 -31.37 13.56 1.05
C GLU A 266 -30.08 13.68 1.87
N ILE A 267 -29.49 14.88 1.89
CA ILE A 267 -28.20 15.12 2.53
C ILE A 267 -28.42 15.29 4.04
N SER A 268 -27.83 14.38 4.81
CA SER A 268 -27.69 14.53 6.25
C SER A 268 -26.20 14.61 6.60
N PRO A 269 -25.61 15.82 6.73
CA PRO A 269 -24.16 15.97 6.85
C PRO A 269 -23.58 15.35 8.13
N GLU A 270 -24.39 15.19 9.18
CA GLU A 270 -23.97 14.54 10.42
C GLU A 270 -24.07 13.01 10.37
N SER A 271 -24.70 12.45 9.35
CA SER A 271 -24.91 11.01 9.20
C SER A 271 -23.96 10.40 8.16
N THR A 272 -23.51 9.17 8.42
CA THR A 272 -22.81 8.32 7.43
C THR A 272 -23.78 7.57 6.52
N ASP A 273 -25.06 7.55 6.88
CA ASP A 273 -26.09 6.78 6.20
C ASP A 273 -26.58 7.49 4.95
N LEU A 274 -26.96 6.70 3.94
CA LEU A 274 -27.51 7.23 2.69
C LEU A 274 -29.03 7.19 2.73
N THR A 275 -29.65 8.37 2.82
CA THR A 275 -31.11 8.50 2.69
C THR A 275 -31.48 8.76 1.24
N LEU A 276 -32.33 7.89 0.70
CA LEU A 276 -32.86 7.97 -0.66
C LEU A 276 -34.37 8.23 -0.62
N LYS A 277 -34.85 9.03 -1.57
CA LYS A 277 -36.27 9.31 -1.80
C LYS A 277 -36.64 9.08 -3.26
N ASP A 278 -37.94 9.03 -3.52
CA ASP A 278 -38.52 8.88 -4.86
C ASP A 278 -37.92 7.67 -5.60
N LEU A 279 -38.00 6.50 -4.96
CA LEU A 279 -37.38 5.28 -5.46
C LEU A 279 -38.23 4.61 -6.54
N SER A 280 -37.56 4.10 -7.57
CA SER A 280 -38.16 3.26 -8.63
C SER A 280 -37.31 2.00 -8.85
N SER A 281 -37.78 1.11 -9.74
CA SER A 281 -37.02 -0.08 -10.13
C SER A 281 -35.64 0.24 -10.73
N ALA A 282 -35.41 1.46 -11.22
CA ALA A 282 -34.09 1.89 -11.72
C ALA A 282 -33.04 2.06 -10.62
N GLN A 283 -33.46 2.28 -9.36
CA GLN A 283 -32.58 2.43 -8.21
C GLN A 283 -32.38 1.10 -7.44
N GLU A 284 -32.93 -0.01 -7.93
CA GLU A 284 -32.66 -1.35 -7.41
C GLU A 284 -31.22 -1.78 -7.79
N GLY A 285 -30.43 -2.21 -6.80
CA GLY A 285 -29.03 -2.58 -7.03
C GLY A 285 -28.17 -2.58 -5.78
N ILE A 286 -26.86 -2.59 -5.98
CA ILE A 286 -25.86 -2.67 -4.91
C ILE A 286 -25.35 -1.27 -4.58
N TYR A 287 -25.47 -0.90 -3.30
CA TYR A 287 -24.95 0.34 -2.74
C TYR A 287 -23.70 0.01 -1.92
N THR A 288 -22.58 0.62 -2.29
CA THR A 288 -21.29 0.44 -1.60
C THR A 288 -20.96 1.69 -0.81
N CYS A 289 -20.81 1.54 0.50
CA CYS A 289 -20.26 2.57 1.37
C CYS A 289 -18.77 2.32 1.59
N GLU A 290 -17.94 3.35 1.40
CA GLU A 290 -16.52 3.35 1.67
C GLU A 290 -16.20 4.48 2.66
N LEU A 291 -15.76 4.11 3.87
CA LEU A 291 -15.32 5.02 4.93
C LEU A 291 -13.82 4.88 5.14
N SER A 292 -13.10 5.99 5.30
CA SER A 292 -11.65 5.93 5.60
C SER A 292 -11.22 7.04 6.54
N ASN A 293 -10.33 6.71 7.48
CA ASN A 293 -9.67 7.65 8.40
C ASN A 293 -8.14 7.54 8.31
N SER A 294 -7.39 7.87 9.38
CA SER A 294 -5.93 7.74 9.41
C SER A 294 -5.41 6.32 9.68
N GLU A 295 -6.28 5.39 10.11
CA GLU A 295 -5.92 4.05 10.57
C GLU A 295 -6.60 2.97 9.74
N GLU A 296 -7.89 3.14 9.45
CA GLU A 296 -8.75 2.11 8.89
C GLU A 296 -9.47 2.57 7.62
N THR A 297 -9.79 1.60 6.77
CA THR A 297 -10.71 1.72 5.64
C THR A 297 -11.80 0.66 5.80
N TYR A 298 -13.05 1.03 5.61
CA TYR A 298 -14.20 0.15 5.79
C TYR A 298 -15.08 0.21 4.55
N VAL A 299 -15.41 -0.95 4.01
CA VAL A 299 -16.23 -1.12 2.82
C VAL A 299 -17.40 -2.04 3.15
N ALA A 300 -18.62 -1.56 2.92
CA ALA A 300 -19.84 -2.35 3.08
C ALA A 300 -20.71 -2.28 1.84
N ASN A 301 -21.32 -3.41 1.49
CA ASN A 301 -22.23 -3.54 0.36
C ASN A 301 -23.64 -3.87 0.84
N THR A 302 -24.63 -3.12 0.35
CA THR A 302 -26.04 -3.35 0.66
C THR A 302 -26.85 -3.43 -0.62
N PHE A 303 -27.57 -4.54 -0.81
CA PHE A 303 -28.51 -4.72 -1.91
C PHE A 303 -29.88 -4.16 -1.53
N LEU A 304 -30.30 -3.10 -2.23
CA LEU A 304 -31.62 -2.49 -2.06
C LEU A 304 -32.61 -3.12 -3.02
N ARG A 305 -33.72 -3.66 -2.51
CA ARG A 305 -34.92 -4.05 -3.28
C ARG A 305 -35.99 -2.98 -3.14
N VAL A 306 -36.60 -2.55 -4.23
CA VAL A 306 -37.69 -1.56 -4.16
C VAL A 306 -39.03 -2.30 -4.18
N GLN A 307 -39.82 -2.17 -3.12
CA GLN A 307 -41.17 -2.72 -3.07
C GLN A 307 -42.15 -1.74 -3.71
N THR A 308 -42.62 -2.09 -4.90
CA THR A 308 -43.74 -1.38 -5.53
C THR A 308 -45.05 -1.87 -4.93
N SER A 309 -45.92 -0.96 -4.48
CA SER A 309 -47.27 -1.34 -4.09
C SER A 309 -48.02 -1.86 -5.33
N PRO A 310 -48.83 -2.94 -5.25
CA PRO A 310 -49.68 -3.32 -6.35
C PRO A 310 -50.67 -2.19 -6.57
N GLY A 311 -50.45 -1.40 -7.62
CA GLY A 311 -51.34 -0.33 -8.02
C GLY A 311 -52.76 -0.88 -8.15
N SER A 312 -53.69 -0.23 -7.44
CA SER A 312 -55.13 -0.36 -7.65
C SER A 312 -55.46 0.07 -9.09
N GLY A 313 -55.21 -0.81 -10.04
CA GLY A 313 -55.78 -0.76 -11.38
C GLY A 313 -57.16 -1.38 -11.34
N SER A 314 -58.16 -0.58 -10.98
CA SER A 314 -59.53 -0.90 -11.34
C SER A 314 -59.64 -0.89 -12.87
N ASN A 315 -59.88 -2.06 -13.47
CA ASN A 315 -60.87 -2.24 -14.53
C ASN A 315 -61.15 -3.73 -14.76
N ALA A 316 -62.43 -4.04 -14.64
CA ALA A 316 -63.18 -5.28 -14.85
C ALA A 316 -62.60 -6.36 -15.79
N ALA A 317 -62.73 -7.61 -15.33
CA ALA A 317 -63.42 -8.66 -16.10
C ALA A 317 -64.06 -9.65 -15.11
N ALA A 318 -65.28 -9.33 -14.65
CA ALA A 318 -66.16 -10.32 -14.03
C ALA A 318 -66.67 -11.26 -15.13
N GLY A 319 -65.91 -12.31 -15.41
CA GLY A 319 -66.35 -13.43 -16.25
C GLY A 319 -67.25 -14.35 -15.43
N ILE A 320 -68.56 -14.27 -15.69
CA ILE A 320 -69.57 -15.22 -15.20
C ILE A 320 -69.25 -16.59 -15.80
N ALA A 321 -68.87 -17.57 -14.97
CA ALA A 321 -68.89 -18.98 -15.33
C ALA A 321 -69.94 -19.68 -14.48
N ALA A 322 -71.10 -19.92 -15.09
CA ALA A 322 -72.16 -20.76 -14.58
C ALA A 322 -71.63 -22.19 -14.35
N GLY A 323 -72.05 -22.80 -13.25
CA GLY A 323 -71.64 -24.14 -12.86
C GLY A 323 -72.15 -25.24 -13.79
N VAL A 324 -71.39 -26.33 -13.87
CA VAL A 324 -71.92 -27.69 -14.08
C VAL A 324 -71.16 -28.62 -13.15
N VAL A 325 -71.88 -29.15 -12.17
CA VAL A 325 -71.53 -30.31 -11.37
C VAL A 325 -71.61 -31.55 -12.27
N GLY A 326 -70.53 -32.31 -12.35
CA GLY A 326 -70.49 -33.59 -13.05
C GLY A 326 -69.58 -34.57 -12.31
N ALA A 327 -70.15 -35.28 -11.34
CA ALA A 327 -69.51 -36.36 -10.62
C ALA A 327 -69.60 -37.67 -11.43
N VAL A 328 -68.46 -38.27 -11.79
CA VAL A 328 -68.25 -39.72 -12.06
C VAL A 328 -66.74 -39.92 -11.97
N GLY A 329 -66.12 -40.90 -11.32
CA GLY A 329 -66.52 -42.12 -10.62
C GLY A 329 -65.23 -42.93 -10.52
N ALA A 330 -64.79 -43.25 -9.30
CA ALA A 330 -63.59 -44.04 -9.07
C ALA A 330 -63.82 -45.49 -9.51
N VAL A 331 -62.89 -46.06 -10.28
CA VAL A 331 -62.82 -47.51 -10.51
C VAL A 331 -61.39 -47.97 -10.24
N TYR A 332 -61.26 -48.76 -9.18
CA TYR A 332 -60.11 -49.56 -8.84
C TYR A 332 -59.88 -50.66 -9.89
N ALA A 333 -58.64 -50.86 -10.32
CA ALA A 333 -58.16 -52.16 -10.76
C ALA A 333 -56.62 -52.25 -10.71
N SER A 334 -56.12 -52.89 -9.65
CA SER A 334 -54.96 -53.81 -9.69
C SER A 334 -55.59 -55.22 -9.54
N PRO A 335 -55.07 -56.33 -10.08
CA PRO A 335 -53.67 -56.75 -9.94
C PRO A 335 -53.11 -57.64 -11.08
N CYS A 336 -51.94 -58.22 -10.78
CA CYS A 336 -51.27 -59.37 -11.40
C CYS A 336 -50.33 -59.08 -12.57
N GLY A 337 -49.04 -59.29 -12.27
CA GLY A 337 -47.99 -59.38 -13.26
C GLY A 337 -47.92 -60.72 -13.95
N LEU A 338 -46.98 -60.81 -14.89
CA LEU A 338 -46.25 -62.03 -15.19
C LEU A 338 -44.87 -61.62 -15.73
N SER A 339 -43.83 -62.19 -15.12
CA SER A 339 -42.47 -62.19 -15.64
C SER A 339 -42.44 -62.80 -17.04
N LEU A 340 -41.63 -62.23 -17.94
CA LEU A 340 -40.83 -63.05 -18.85
C LEU A 340 -39.41 -62.49 -18.94
N HIS A 341 -38.52 -63.43 -18.69
CA HIS A 341 -37.08 -63.35 -18.53
C HIS A 341 -36.43 -63.68 -19.87
N LEU A 342 -35.44 -62.92 -20.32
CA LEU A 342 -34.29 -63.41 -21.10
C LEU A 342 -33.12 -62.43 -20.84
N HIS A 343 -32.14 -62.76 -19.99
CA HIS A 343 -30.88 -63.48 -20.36
C HIS A 343 -30.29 -62.90 -21.66
N GLN A 344 -29.08 -62.38 -21.73
CA GLN A 344 -27.76 -62.85 -21.25
C GLN A 344 -26.75 -61.86 -21.88
N LYS A 345 -25.46 -61.69 -21.55
CA LYS A 345 -24.41 -62.32 -20.74
C LYS A 345 -23.29 -61.25 -20.83
N GLN A 346 -22.66 -60.85 -19.73
CA GLN A 346 -21.28 -61.26 -19.35
C GLN A 346 -20.15 -60.62 -20.19
N GLU A 347 -18.94 -60.37 -19.69
CA GLU A 347 -18.23 -60.92 -18.53
C GLU A 347 -17.06 -59.96 -18.20
N LYS A 348 -16.77 -59.69 -16.91
CA LYS A 348 -15.62 -60.23 -16.13
C LYS A 348 -14.25 -59.61 -16.48
N GLU A 349 -13.29 -59.48 -15.58
CA GLU A 349 -13.26 -59.72 -14.12
C GLU A 349 -12.05 -58.99 -13.52
N LYS A 350 -12.27 -58.55 -12.27
CA LYS A 350 -11.39 -58.50 -11.09
C LYS A 350 -9.88 -58.76 -11.24
N GLY A 351 -9.17 -58.09 -10.34
CA GLY A 351 -7.93 -58.63 -9.76
C GLY A 351 -7.49 -57.88 -8.51
N LYS A 352 -8.18 -58.12 -7.39
CA LYS A 352 -7.90 -57.59 -6.04
C LYS A 352 -6.80 -58.43 -5.39
N GLY A 353 -5.90 -57.81 -4.61
CA GLY A 353 -4.93 -58.54 -3.79
C GLY A 353 -4.35 -57.72 -2.65
N LYS A 354 -4.81 -58.01 -1.43
CA LYS A 354 -4.36 -57.50 -0.13
C LYS A 354 -3.13 -58.29 0.33
N GLY A 355 -2.20 -57.68 1.07
CA GLY A 355 -1.14 -58.42 1.77
C GLY A 355 -0.22 -57.52 2.60
N THR A 356 -0.16 -57.81 3.89
CA THR A 356 0.56 -57.20 5.01
C THR A 356 2.08 -57.39 4.98
N GLY A 357 2.86 -56.53 5.67
CA GLY A 357 4.23 -56.89 6.07
C GLY A 357 5.13 -55.71 6.51
N THR A 358 5.62 -55.80 7.75
CA THR A 358 6.56 -54.95 8.50
C THR A 358 8.00 -54.89 7.95
N GLY A 359 8.77 -53.84 8.27
CA GLY A 359 10.25 -53.93 8.32
C GLY A 359 11.05 -52.62 8.14
N ASN A 360 11.84 -52.28 9.17
CA ASN A 360 12.89 -51.23 9.26
C ASN A 360 13.96 -51.27 8.15
N HIS A 361 14.50 -50.11 7.75
CA HIS A 361 15.92 -49.69 7.94
C HIS A 361 16.33 -48.52 7.01
N GLY A 362 16.86 -47.45 7.62
CA GLY A 362 18.20 -46.91 7.37
C GLY A 362 18.66 -46.38 5.99
N PHE A 363 18.97 -45.08 6.00
CA PHE A 363 20.27 -44.46 5.62
C PHE A 363 20.58 -44.04 4.16
N ALA A 364 21.52 -43.07 4.10
CA ALA A 364 22.20 -42.39 2.98
C ALA A 364 21.41 -41.26 2.28
N ARG A 365 21.73 -39.96 2.43
CA ARG A 365 22.98 -39.19 2.17
C ARG A 365 23.30 -39.14 0.67
N GLY A 366 22.93 -38.02 0.03
CA GLY A 366 23.32 -37.65 -1.33
C GLY A 366 24.07 -36.31 -1.32
N GLU A 367 25.32 -36.35 -1.77
CA GLU A 367 26.27 -35.25 -1.84
C GLU A 367 26.08 -34.34 -3.06
N ARG A 368 26.47 -33.08 -2.83
CA ARG A 368 27.01 -32.05 -3.72
C ARG A 368 27.56 -32.53 -5.08
N ILE A 369 27.22 -31.79 -6.13
CA ILE A 369 28.10 -31.57 -7.29
C ILE A 369 28.31 -30.06 -7.47
N HIS A 370 29.59 -29.68 -7.40
CA HIS A 370 30.14 -28.40 -7.86
C HIS A 370 30.24 -28.43 -9.39
N GLU A 371 29.90 -27.33 -10.06
CA GLU A 371 30.44 -27.03 -11.38
C GLU A 371 30.91 -25.58 -11.44
N GLN A 372 32.23 -25.41 -11.41
CA GLN A 372 32.92 -24.18 -11.82
C GLN A 372 33.20 -24.27 -13.31
N ARG A 373 32.88 -23.20 -14.06
CA ARG A 373 33.45 -22.97 -15.40
C ARG A 373 34.23 -21.66 -15.39
N LYS A 374 35.56 -21.78 -15.53
CA LYS A 374 36.50 -20.69 -15.80
C LYS A 374 36.49 -20.33 -17.29
N GLY A 375 36.71 -19.04 -17.56
CA GLY A 375 37.71 -18.58 -18.52
C GLY A 375 37.25 -18.27 -19.94
N GLY A 376 37.45 -17.02 -20.35
CA GLY A 376 37.33 -16.59 -21.75
C GLY A 376 37.51 -15.08 -21.90
N GLN A 377 38.76 -14.64 -21.97
CA GLN A 377 39.19 -13.26 -22.20
C GLN A 377 39.70 -13.17 -23.65
N SER A 378 39.20 -12.22 -24.45
CA SER A 378 39.93 -11.73 -25.63
C SER A 378 39.52 -10.32 -26.02
N SER A 379 40.55 -9.48 -26.11
CA SER A 379 40.64 -8.15 -26.69
C SER A 379 40.24 -8.11 -28.18
N GLY A 380 39.82 -6.93 -28.65
CA GLY A 380 39.67 -6.59 -30.06
C GLY A 380 39.41 -5.09 -30.26
N ASP A 381 40.49 -4.33 -30.45
CA ASP A 381 40.51 -2.95 -30.94
C ASP A 381 39.94 -2.81 -32.37
N ALA A 382 39.23 -1.71 -32.65
CA ALA A 382 39.23 -1.08 -33.98
C ALA A 382 38.81 0.40 -33.90
N ALA A 383 39.67 1.23 -34.46
CA ALA A 383 39.60 2.68 -34.51
C ALA A 383 38.72 3.24 -35.65
N GLY A 384 38.21 4.45 -35.43
CA GLY A 384 38.30 5.55 -36.40
C GLY A 384 37.03 5.98 -37.15
N ARG A 385 36.62 7.24 -36.94
CA ARG A 385 36.81 8.31 -37.96
C ARG A 385 36.37 9.70 -37.50
N ARG A 386 37.19 10.68 -37.90
CA ARG A 386 37.02 12.13 -37.86
C ARG A 386 35.95 12.63 -38.86
N GLY A 387 35.34 13.78 -38.53
CA GLY A 387 34.75 14.74 -39.47
C GLY A 387 34.33 16.02 -38.71
N ARG A 388 35.20 17.00 -38.50
CA ARG A 388 35.53 18.19 -39.33
C ARG A 388 34.49 19.33 -39.24
N ARG A 389 34.95 20.42 -38.59
CA ARG A 389 34.72 21.88 -38.80
C ARG A 389 33.33 22.36 -39.24
N ASN A 390 32.83 23.36 -38.51
CA ASN A 390 32.40 24.60 -39.17
C ASN A 390 32.69 25.83 -38.30
N ALA A 391 33.20 26.86 -38.97
CA ALA A 391 33.44 28.21 -38.47
C ALA A 391 32.65 29.18 -39.35
N GLY A 392 32.27 30.32 -38.78
CA GLY A 392 31.56 31.43 -39.42
C GLY A 392 30.16 31.59 -38.84
N GLY A 393 29.71 32.75 -38.36
CA GLY A 393 30.28 34.08 -38.35
C GLY A 393 29.12 35.08 -38.27
N LYS A 394 29.10 35.92 -37.23
CA LYS A 394 28.73 37.34 -37.20
C LYS A 394 28.69 37.82 -35.76
#